data_AF-A0A645JCH9-F1
#
_entry.id   AF-A0A645JCH9-F1
#
_cell.length_a   1.000
_cell.length_b   1.000
_cell.length_c   1.000
_cell.angle_alpha   90.00
_cell.angle_beta   90.00
_cell.angle_gamma   90.00
#
_symmetry.space_group_name_H-M   'P 1'
#
loop_
_entity.id
_entity.type
_entity.pdbx_description
1 polymer ?
#
loop_
_entity_poly.entity_id
_entity_poly.type
_entity_poly.pdbx_seq_one_letter_code
_entity_poly.pdbx_strand_id
1 'polypeptide(L)' 'MDEIVDREHVKLAARLRRTLSVYDDNFDLISIGAYKTGANPLLDEAVAKMDRINDFLTQEVSQRCSYEETLSHLAKIME' A
#
# COMPACT_ATOMS: atom_id res chain seq x y z
N MET A 1 -11.10 4.57 -14.42
CA MET A 1 -10.55 3.29 -13.92
C MET A 1 -11.69 2.30 -13.74
N ASP A 2 -12.77 2.70 -13.06
CA ASP A 2 -13.96 1.88 -12.78
C ASP A 2 -14.68 1.26 -13.99
N GLU A 3 -14.47 1.79 -15.20
CA GLU A 3 -15.10 1.30 -16.43
C GLU A 3 -14.32 0.17 -17.12
N ILE A 4 -13.08 -0.10 -16.69
CA ILE A 4 -12.15 -1.01 -17.39
C ILE A 4 -11.55 -2.10 -16.48
N VAL A 5 -11.86 -2.11 -15.19
CA VAL A 5 -11.36 -3.11 -14.23
C VAL A 5 -12.48 -3.63 -13.32
N ASP A 6 -12.28 -4.84 -12.80
CA ASP A 6 -13.21 -5.44 -11.84
C ASP A 6 -13.33 -4.64 -10.54
N ARG A 7 -14.49 -4.78 -9.89
CA ARG A 7 -14.78 -4.11 -8.61
C ARG A 7 -13.78 -4.47 -7.51
N GLU A 8 -13.26 -5.69 -7.51
CA GLU A 8 -12.23 -6.10 -6.55
C GLU A 8 -10.92 -5.33 -6.74
N HIS A 9 -10.48 -5.14 -7.98
CA HIS A 9 -9.29 -4.32 -8.27
C HIS A 9 -9.49 -2.89 -7.76
N VAL A 10 -10.65 -2.27 -8.03
CA VAL A 10 -10.97 -0.93 -7.53
C VAL A 10 -10.88 -0.88 -5.99
N LYS A 11 -11.44 -1.87 -5.30
CA LYS A 11 -11.43 -1.95 -3.83
C LYS A 11 -10.03 -2.10 -3.27
N LEU A 12 -9.22 -2.98 -3.85
CA LEU A 12 -7.82 -3.20 -3.44
C LEU A 12 -6.98 -1.93 -3.66
N ALA A 13 -7.11 -1.29 -4.81
CA ALA A 13 -6.40 -0.04 -5.11
C ALA A 13 -6.83 1.12 -4.20
N ALA A 14 -8.11 1.20 -3.84
CA ALA A 14 -8.61 2.19 -2.88
C ALA A 14 -8.04 1.95 -1.47
N ARG A 15 -7.93 0.69 -1.05
CA ARG A 15 -7.32 0.35 0.25
C ARG A 15 -5.84 0.70 0.27
N LEU A 16 -5.09 0.37 -0.78
CA LEU A 16 -3.67 0.75 -0.92
C LEU A 16 -3.48 2.27 -0.79
N ARG A 17 -4.26 3.06 -1.53
CA ARG A 17 -4.20 4.53 -1.46
C ARG A 17 -4.53 5.07 -0.08
N ARG A 18 -5.49 4.46 0.62
CA ARG A 18 -5.82 4.84 2.00
C ARG A 18 -4.65 4.58 2.94
N THR A 19 -4.01 3.42 2.83
CA THR A 19 -2.83 3.07 3.63
C THR A 19 -1.69 4.05 3.39
N LEU A 20 -1.41 4.39 2.13
CA LEU A 20 -0.42 5.40 1.76
C LEU A 20 -0.75 6.78 2.37
N SER A 21 -2.01 7.22 2.27
CA SER A 21 -2.44 8.50 2.86
C SER A 21 -2.23 8.53 4.37
N VAL A 22 -2.60 7.46 5.08
CA VAL A 22 -2.41 7.39 6.53
C VAL A 22 -0.92 7.44 6.90
N TYR A 23 -0.06 6.78 6.13
CA TYR A 23 1.39 6.84 6.35
C TYR A 23 1.93 8.25 6.11
N ASP A 24 1.54 8.88 4.99
CA ASP A 24 1.98 10.22 4.60
C ASP A 24 1.53 11.29 5.61
N ASP A 25 0.26 11.27 6.01
CA ASP A 25 -0.32 12.18 7.01
C ASP A 25 0.39 12.10 8.38
N ASN A 26 1.08 10.98 8.66
CA ASN A 26 1.79 10.73 9.91
C ASN A 26 3.31 10.62 9.71
N PHE A 27 3.82 10.94 8.53
CA PHE A 27 5.22 10.79 8.18
C PHE A 27 6.13 11.60 9.12
N ASP A 28 5.74 12.83 9.47
CA ASP A 28 6.49 13.67 10.40
C ASP A 28 6.69 12.99 11.76
N LEU A 29 5.63 12.39 12.32
CA LEU A 29 5.67 11.68 13.59
C LEU A 29 6.58 10.45 13.53
N ILE A 30 6.56 9.73 12.42
CA ILE A 30 7.41 8.57 12.18
C ILE A 30 8.88 9.01 12.05
N SER A 31 9.13 10.08 11.26
CA SER A 31 10.47 10.58 10.94
C SER A 31 11.22 11.10 12.17
N ILE A 32 10.53 11.78 13.09
CA ILE A 32 11.12 12.25 14.35
C ILE A 32 11.17 11.17 15.44
N GLY A 33 10.70 9.93 15.15
CA GLY A 33 10.67 8.83 16.11
C GLY A 33 9.63 8.97 17.23
N ALA A 34 8.63 9.85 17.05
CA ALA A 34 7.56 10.07 18.02
C ALA A 34 6.38 9.09 17.85
N TYR A 35 6.36 8.30 16.77
CA TYR A 35 5.37 7.25 16.56
C TYR A 35 5.51 6.12 17.59
N LYS A 36 4.37 5.68 18.14
CA LYS A 36 4.27 4.58 19.10
C LYS A 36 3.20 3.60 18.66
N THR A 37 3.60 2.34 18.49
CA THR A 37 2.71 1.23 18.13
C THR A 37 1.56 1.09 19.12
N GLY A 38 0.35 0.88 18.61
CA GLY A 38 -0.87 0.65 19.39
C GLY A 38 -1.67 1.93 19.69
N ALA A 39 -1.17 3.11 19.31
CA ALA A 39 -1.91 4.36 19.46
C ALA A 39 -2.98 4.53 18.36
N ASN A 40 -2.71 4.04 17.15
CA ASN A 40 -3.63 4.10 16.02
C ASN A 40 -3.49 2.84 15.16
N PRO A 41 -4.46 1.91 15.22
CA PRO A 41 -4.40 0.65 14.46
C PRO A 41 -4.24 0.83 12.95
N LEU A 42 -4.76 1.93 12.38
CA LEU A 42 -4.63 2.22 10.95
C LEU A 42 -3.21 2.66 10.59
N LEU A 43 -2.59 3.45 11.47
CA LEU A 43 -1.20 3.86 11.30
C LEU A 43 -0.26 2.69 11.52
N ASP A 44 -0.54 1.83 12.50
CA ASP A 44 0.21 0.61 12.75
C ASP A 44 0.18 -0.32 11.52
N GLU A 45 -1.01 -0.51 10.92
CA GLU A 45 -1.14 -1.27 9.66
C GLU A 45 -0.36 -0.61 8.52
N ALA A 46 -0.42 0.73 8.42
CA ALA A 46 0.28 1.46 7.37
C ALA A 46 1.80 1.34 7.48
N VAL A 47 2.35 1.52 8.68
CA VAL A 47 3.79 1.34 8.95
C VAL A 47 4.21 -0.10 8.68
N ALA A 48 3.42 -1.09 9.10
CA ALA A 48 3.75 -2.50 8.89
C ALA A 48 3.72 -2.93 7.41
N LYS A 49 2.90 -2.28 6.58
CA LYS A 49 2.76 -2.60 5.14
C LYS A 49 3.62 -1.73 4.24
N MET A 50 4.20 -0.64 4.74
CA MET A 50 4.88 0.37 3.91
C MET A 50 6.04 -0.19 3.09
N ASP A 51 6.90 -1.04 3.66
CA ASP A 51 7.99 -1.69 2.92
C ASP A 51 7.45 -2.46 1.71
N ARG A 52 6.45 -3.33 1.92
CA ARG A 52 5.84 -4.14 0.85
C ARG A 52 5.14 -3.27 -0.21
N ILE A 53 4.58 -2.13 0.20
CA ILE A 53 3.97 -1.17 -0.72
C ILE A 53 5.05 -0.49 -1.57
N ASN A 54 6.17 -0.08 -0.97
CA ASN A 54 7.29 0.53 -1.70
C ASN A 54 7.92 -0.45 -2.70
N ASP A 55 8.09 -1.72 -2.31
CA ASP A 55 8.54 -2.79 -3.21
C ASP A 55 7.57 -3.02 -4.38
N PHE A 56 6.27 -2.84 -4.16
CA PHE A 56 5.27 -2.96 -5.23
C PHE A 56 5.23 -1.76 -6.16
N LEU A 57 5.44 -0.56 -5.63
CA LEU A 57 5.45 0.68 -6.41
C LEU A 57 6.77 0.89 -7.17
N THR A 58 7.83 0.17 -6.78
CA THR A 58 9.15 0.24 -7.41
C THR A 58 9.35 -0.98 -8.30
N GLN A 59 9.78 -0.77 -9.55
CA GLN A 59 10.01 -1.85 -10.50
C GLN A 59 11.29 -1.60 -11.28
N GLU A 60 12.13 -2.63 -11.44
CA GLU A 60 13.31 -2.54 -12.30
C GLU A 60 12.91 -2.43 -13.77
N VAL A 61 13.72 -1.73 -14.58
CA VAL A 61 13.45 -1.54 -16.02
C VAL A 61 13.43 -2.87 -16.79
N SER A 62 14.22 -3.84 -16.36
CA SER A 62 14.29 -5.20 -16.90
C SER A 62 13.11 -6.09 -16.46
N GLN A 63 12.45 -5.74 -15.37
CA GLN A 63 11.39 -6.55 -14.78
C GLN A 63 10.11 -6.39 -15.58
N ARG A 64 9.47 -7.52 -15.88
CA ARG A 64 8.14 -7.57 -16.49
C ARG A 64 7.17 -8.16 -15.49
N CYS A 65 5.98 -7.58 -15.41
CA CYS A 65 4.89 -8.09 -14.62
C CYS A 65 3.64 -8.11 -15.49
N SER A 66 2.94 -9.24 -15.52
CA SER A 66 1.63 -9.32 -16.17
C SER A 66 0.56 -8.66 -15.31
N TYR A 67 -0.60 -8.42 -15.91
CA TYR A 67 -1.76 -7.85 -15.20
C TYR A 67 -2.21 -8.77 -14.04
N GLU A 68 -2.29 -10.07 -14.27
CA GLU A 68 -2.71 -11.04 -13.24
C GLU A 68 -1.69 -11.13 -12.09
N GLU A 69 -0.39 -11.10 -12.39
CA GLU A 69 0.66 -11.07 -11.37
C GLU A 69 0.59 -9.77 -10.54
N THR A 70 0.38 -8.63 -11.20
CA THR A 70 0.23 -7.33 -10.54
C THR A 70 -0.95 -7.34 -9.58
N LEU A 71 -2.10 -7.86 -10.01
CA LEU A 71 -3.29 -8.01 -9.16
C LEU A 71 -3.06 -8.95 -8.00
N SER A 72 -2.41 -10.09 -8.23
CA SER A 72 -2.06 -11.05 -7.19
C SER A 72 -1.13 -10.43 -6.14
N HIS A 73 -0.14 -9.66 -6.58
CA HIS A 73 0.77 -8.94 -5.68
C HIS A 73 0.03 -7.89 -4.86
N LEU A 74 -0.83 -7.09 -5.51
CA LEU A 74 -1.64 -6.09 -4.82
C LEU A 74 -2.55 -6.72 -3.76
N ALA A 75 -3.21 -7.84 -4.08
CA ALA A 75 -4.05 -8.58 -3.14
C ALA A 75 -3.25 -9.05 -1.92
N LYS A 76 -2.09 -9.68 -2.13
CA LYS A 76 -1.22 -10.19 -1.05
C LYS A 76 -0.72 -9.11 -0.09
N ILE A 77 -0.52 -7.88 -0.55
CA ILE A 77 -0.10 -6.75 0.31
C ILE A 77 -1.29 -6.27 1.14
N MET A 78 -2.50 -6.34 0.58
CA MET A 78 -3.73 -5.89 1.23
C MET A 78 -4.40 -6.96 2.09
N GLU A 79 -4.04 -8.24 2.00
CA GLU A 79 -4.41 -9.26 3.01
C GLU A 79 -3.96 -8.84 4.43
#